data_AF-N8XFG4-F1
#
_entry.id   AF-N8XFG4-F1
#
_cell.length_a   1.000
_cell.length_b   1.000
_cell.length_c   1.000
_cell.angle_alpha   90.00
_cell.angle_beta   90.00
_cell.angle_gamma   90.00
#
_symmetry.space_group_name_H-M   'P 1'
#
loop_
_entity.id
_entity.type
_entity.pdbx_description
1 polymer ?
#
loop_
_entity_poly.entity_id
_entity_poly.type
_entity_poly.pdbx_seq_one_letter_code
_entity_poly.pdbx_strand_id
1 'polypeptide(L)'
;MKYKQAFTLVELLVAIAIFAVLSMLGWKVFDYLLKVKDRNAEHETYLFELQDAYQQILRDSLQIIPLTANDGRQLQAALLLNDRSFMFSKAGVSDPLKQGVSPYERIEYRYDSAQKKVYRLKYANLNIPNRVQPISSTLLERVDQFKITVLNPQELTQWPENISDPNNVTELKKLPLGFKVQLTVAGTDYEWIYSLLNTNKLSENKTGP
;
A
#
# COMPACT_ATOMS: atom_id res chain seq x y z
N MET A 1 38.01 38.46 64.48
CA MET A 1 37.16 39.15 63.49
C MET A 1 37.21 38.36 62.19
N LYS A 2 36.08 37.88 61.67
CA LYS A 2 36.02 37.19 60.36
C LYS A 2 35.86 38.24 59.27
N TYR A 3 36.82 38.34 58.36
CA TYR A 3 36.68 39.16 57.15
C TYR A 3 35.65 38.51 56.24
N LYS A 4 34.56 39.22 55.90
CA LYS A 4 33.64 38.81 54.84
C LYS A 4 34.29 39.17 53.51
N GLN A 5 34.69 38.16 52.73
CA GLN A 5 35.10 38.38 51.34
C GLN A 5 33.86 38.82 50.54
N ALA A 6 33.93 40.02 49.96
CA ALA A 6 32.92 40.54 49.05
C ALA A 6 33.31 40.17 47.61
N PHE A 7 32.32 39.80 46.81
CA PHE A 7 32.49 39.38 45.42
C PHE A 7 33.05 40.53 44.57
N THR A 8 34.02 40.25 43.69
CA THR A 8 34.54 41.26 42.76
C THR A 8 33.61 41.44 41.55
N LEU A 9 33.61 42.65 40.99
CA LEU A 9 32.85 42.97 39.77
C LEU A 9 33.29 42.09 38.58
N VAL A 10 34.59 41.76 38.54
CA VAL A 10 35.18 40.87 37.53
C VAL A 10 34.69 39.43 37.69
N GLU A 11 34.61 38.89 38.91
CA GLU A 11 34.07 37.54 39.13
C GLU A 11 32.61 37.42 38.71
N LEU A 12 31.79 38.44 38.99
CA LEU A 12 30.39 38.44 38.56
C LEU A 12 30.29 38.44 37.03
N LEU A 13 31.11 39.24 36.35
CA LEU A 13 31.13 39.31 34.88
C LEU A 13 31.56 37.97 34.27
N VAL A 14 32.63 37.36 34.80
CA VAL A 14 33.11 36.04 34.35
C VAL A 14 32.04 34.97 34.60
N ALA A 15 31.39 34.97 35.77
CA ALA A 15 30.32 34.03 36.08
C ALA A 15 29.13 34.15 35.12
N ILE A 16 28.69 35.36 34.81
CA ILE A 16 27.60 35.61 33.85
C ILE A 16 28.01 35.20 32.43
N ALA A 17 29.26 35.48 32.03
CA ALA A 17 29.76 35.08 30.71
C ALA A 17 29.79 33.55 30.55
N ILE A 18 30.30 32.83 31.56
CA ILE A 18 30.29 31.36 31.57
C ILE A 18 28.85 30.84 31.55
N PHE A 19 27.98 31.40 32.39
CA PHE A 19 26.57 31.00 32.46
C PHE A 19 25.85 31.22 31.12
N ALA A 20 26.10 32.35 30.45
CA ALA A 20 25.53 32.64 29.13
C ALA A 20 26.01 31.64 28.06
N VAL A 21 27.30 31.27 28.06
CA VAL A 21 27.84 30.26 27.13
C VAL A 21 27.24 28.89 27.42
N LEU A 22 27.18 28.47 28.68
CA LEU A 22 26.57 27.20 29.08
C LEU A 22 25.08 27.14 28.73
N SER A 23 24.35 28.24 28.94
CA SER A 23 22.93 28.34 28.58
C SER A 23 22.72 28.24 27.07
N MET A 24 23.59 28.88 26.27
CA MET A 24 23.54 28.79 24.81
C MET A 24 23.84 27.36 24.31
N LEU A 25 24.81 26.68 24.92
CA LEU A 25 25.11 25.28 24.60
C LEU A 25 23.95 24.35 24.97
N GLY A 26 23.34 24.55 26.14
CA GLY A 26 22.14 23.84 26.57
C GLY A 26 20.98 24.04 25.58
N TRP A 27 20.79 25.26 25.10
CA TRP A 27 19.79 25.56 24.08
C TRP A 27 20.05 24.82 22.76
N LYS A 28 21.30 24.75 22.29
CA LYS A 28 21.65 24.00 21.07
C LYS A 28 21.36 22.50 21.19
N VAL A 29 21.65 21.91 22.36
CA VAL A 29 21.32 20.50 22.62
C VAL A 29 19.80 20.30 22.60
N PHE A 30 19.06 21.19 23.25
CA PHE A 30 17.60 21.12 23.26
C PHE A 30 16.98 21.27 21.86
N ASP A 31 17.44 22.24 21.06
CA ASP A 31 17.02 22.45 19.67
C ASP A 31 17.34 21.23 18.79
N TYR A 32 18.51 20.61 18.98
CA TYR A 32 18.86 19.38 18.28
C TYR A 32 17.93 18.22 18.65
N LEU A 33 17.64 18.02 19.94
CA LEU A 33 16.73 16.97 20.39
C LEU A 33 15.31 17.14 19.85
N LEU A 34 14.80 18.38 19.79
CA LEU A 34 13.51 18.68 19.18
C LEU A 34 13.49 18.28 17.70
N LYS A 35 14.52 18.69 16.93
CA LYS A 35 14.65 18.33 15.51
C LYS A 35 14.73 16.82 15.29
N VAL A 36 15.44 16.10 16.15
CA VAL A 36 15.52 14.62 16.08
C VAL A 36 14.16 14.02 16.36
N LYS A 37 13.44 14.50 17.38
CA LYS A 37 12.09 14.02 17.71
C LYS A 37 11.13 14.21 16.54
N ASP A 38 11.14 15.40 15.94
CA ASP A 38 10.24 15.73 14.83
C ASP A 38 10.54 14.86 13.60
N ARG A 39 11.82 14.66 13.26
CA ARG A 39 12.23 13.73 12.19
C ARG A 39 11.83 12.28 12.48
N ASN A 40 11.91 11.85 13.73
CA ASN A 40 11.52 10.50 14.11
C ASN A 40 10.00 10.30 13.98
N ALA A 41 9.20 11.30 14.39
CA ALA A 41 7.75 11.27 14.26
C ALA A 41 7.29 11.22 12.79
N GLU A 42 7.96 11.94 11.89
CA GLU A 42 7.72 11.85 10.44
C GLU A 42 8.03 10.43 9.92
N HIS A 43 9.18 9.86 10.33
CA HIS A 43 9.57 8.52 9.91
C HIS A 43 8.59 7.44 10.41
N GLU A 44 8.12 7.54 11.65
CA GLU A 44 7.10 6.65 12.21
C GLU A 44 5.79 6.71 11.41
N THR A 45 5.36 7.90 11.01
CA THR A 45 4.17 8.08 10.18
C THR A 45 4.30 7.33 8.84
N TYR A 46 5.49 7.41 8.22
CA TYR A 46 5.74 6.73 6.94
C TYR A 46 5.76 5.22 7.06
N LEU A 47 6.35 4.69 8.13
CA LEU A 47 6.31 3.25 8.41
C LEU A 47 4.89 2.75 8.64
N PHE A 48 4.06 3.55 9.34
CA PHE A 48 2.66 3.22 9.56
C PHE A 48 1.86 3.16 8.25
N GLU A 49 2.01 4.15 7.36
CA GLU A 49 1.37 4.13 6.04
C GLU A 49 1.78 2.92 5.20
N LEU A 50 3.08 2.60 5.21
CA LEU A 50 3.63 1.44 4.50
C LEU A 50 3.03 0.12 5.04
N GLN A 51 2.94 0.01 6.36
CA GLN A 51 2.35 -1.15 7.02
C GLN A 51 0.85 -1.26 6.72
N ASP A 52 0.10 -0.15 6.77
CA ASP A 52 -1.33 -0.17 6.46
C ASP A 52 -1.58 -0.55 5.00
N ALA A 53 -0.79 -0.02 4.07
CA ALA A 53 -0.85 -0.40 2.65
C ALA A 53 -0.56 -1.90 2.45
N TYR A 54 0.49 -2.42 3.09
CA TYR A 54 0.81 -3.85 3.04
C TYR A 54 -0.36 -4.71 3.54
N GLN A 55 -0.96 -4.33 4.68
CA GLN A 55 -2.10 -5.04 5.26
C GLN A 55 -3.35 -4.92 4.41
N GLN A 56 -3.58 -3.77 3.77
CA GLN A 56 -4.69 -3.56 2.84
C GLN A 56 -4.58 -4.49 1.64
N ILE A 57 -3.40 -4.56 0.99
CA ILE A 57 -3.17 -5.49 -0.12
C ILE A 57 -3.30 -6.93 0.34
N LEU A 58 -2.79 -7.28 1.54
CA LEU A 58 -2.92 -8.62 2.11
C LEU A 58 -4.39 -9.03 2.29
N ARG A 59 -5.22 -8.15 2.88
CA ARG A 59 -6.65 -8.42 3.06
C ARG A 59 -7.35 -8.61 1.73
N ASP A 60 -7.01 -7.82 0.73
CA ASP A 60 -7.57 -7.95 -0.61
C ASP A 60 -7.11 -9.24 -1.29
N SER A 61 -5.83 -9.62 -1.16
CA SER A 61 -5.27 -10.85 -1.76
C SER A 61 -5.93 -12.10 -1.20
N LEU A 62 -6.22 -12.11 0.12
CA LEU A 62 -6.92 -13.22 0.79
C LEU A 62 -8.37 -13.39 0.33
N GLN A 63 -8.99 -12.34 -0.22
CA GLN A 63 -10.39 -12.33 -0.63
C GLN A 63 -10.58 -12.37 -2.16
N ILE A 64 -9.50 -12.57 -2.92
CA ILE A 64 -9.58 -12.75 -4.38
C ILE A 64 -10.36 -14.03 -4.69
N ILE A 65 -11.30 -13.91 -5.64
CA ILE A 65 -12.16 -15.02 -6.07
C ILE A 65 -12.05 -15.27 -7.59
N PRO A 66 -12.19 -16.54 -8.04
CA PRO A 66 -12.13 -16.92 -9.45
C PRO A 66 -13.45 -16.61 -10.17
N LEU A 67 -13.92 -15.36 -10.08
CA LEU A 67 -15.17 -14.91 -10.69
C LEU A 67 -14.87 -13.82 -11.72
N THR A 68 -15.32 -14.04 -12.95
CA THR A 68 -15.17 -13.05 -14.03
C THR A 68 -16.01 -11.81 -13.75
N ALA A 69 -15.53 -10.68 -14.24
CA ALA A 69 -16.28 -9.42 -14.27
C ALA A 69 -16.82 -9.17 -15.68
N ASN A 70 -17.71 -8.19 -15.82
CA ASN A 70 -18.20 -7.72 -17.12
C ASN A 70 -18.20 -6.19 -17.10
N ASP A 71 -17.54 -5.57 -18.08
CA ASP A 71 -17.46 -4.10 -18.18
C ASP A 71 -18.55 -3.49 -19.07
N GLY A 72 -19.57 -4.27 -19.41
CA GLY A 72 -20.66 -3.91 -20.30
C GLY A 72 -20.32 -4.05 -21.78
N ARG A 73 -19.08 -4.40 -22.14
CA ARG A 73 -18.66 -4.68 -23.52
C ARG A 73 -18.19 -6.12 -23.67
N GLN A 74 -17.42 -6.60 -22.71
CA GLN A 74 -16.83 -7.93 -22.72
C GLN A 74 -16.66 -8.50 -21.31
N LEU A 75 -16.47 -9.81 -21.24
CA LEU A 75 -16.04 -10.47 -20.02
C LEU A 75 -14.59 -10.09 -19.70
N GLN A 76 -14.32 -9.90 -18.42
CA GLN A 76 -12.99 -9.66 -17.88
C GLN A 76 -12.57 -10.81 -16.98
N ALA A 77 -11.27 -11.14 -17.04
CA ALA A 77 -10.67 -12.15 -16.19
C ALA A 77 -10.85 -11.85 -14.70
N ALA A 78 -10.95 -12.89 -13.88
CA ALA A 78 -11.08 -12.80 -12.43
C ALA A 78 -9.92 -12.02 -11.81
N LEU A 79 -8.71 -12.17 -12.36
CA LEU A 79 -7.56 -11.30 -12.12
C LEU A 79 -7.01 -10.88 -13.48
N LEU A 80 -6.64 -9.61 -13.61
CA LEU A 80 -6.06 -9.01 -14.81
C LEU A 80 -4.82 -8.22 -14.40
N LEU A 81 -3.70 -8.49 -15.05
CA LEU A 81 -2.50 -7.66 -14.99
C LEU A 81 -2.17 -7.20 -16.42
N ASN A 82 -2.00 -5.89 -16.58
CA ASN A 82 -1.45 -5.27 -17.78
C ASN A 82 -0.58 -4.07 -17.38
N ASP A 83 -0.01 -3.37 -18.37
CA ASP A 83 0.91 -2.24 -18.14
C ASP A 83 0.30 -1.07 -17.33
N ARG A 84 -1.03 -0.97 -17.28
CA ARG A 84 -1.73 0.18 -16.71
C ARG A 84 -2.42 -0.11 -15.38
N SER A 85 -2.83 -1.34 -15.15
CA SER A 85 -3.72 -1.69 -14.05
C SER A 85 -3.55 -3.14 -13.64
N PHE A 86 -3.59 -3.36 -12.32
CA PHE A 86 -3.81 -4.67 -11.73
C PHE A 86 -5.20 -4.70 -11.13
N MET A 87 -6.08 -5.53 -11.68
CA MET A 87 -7.49 -5.61 -11.31
C MET A 87 -7.87 -7.03 -10.90
N PHE A 88 -8.76 -7.18 -9.93
CA PHE A 88 -9.27 -8.48 -9.55
C PHE A 88 -10.65 -8.42 -8.91
N SER A 89 -11.36 -9.54 -9.01
CA SER A 89 -12.63 -9.77 -8.35
C SER A 89 -12.40 -10.22 -6.92
N LYS A 90 -13.13 -9.61 -6.00
CA LYS A 90 -13.00 -9.83 -4.56
C LYS A 90 -14.36 -10.11 -3.92
N ALA A 91 -14.38 -11.01 -2.94
CA ALA A 91 -15.55 -11.26 -2.08
C ALA A 91 -15.39 -10.61 -0.70
N GLY A 92 -16.35 -10.86 0.20
CA GLY A 92 -16.24 -10.47 1.61
C GLY A 92 -16.82 -9.09 1.91
N VAL A 93 -17.58 -8.52 0.99
CA VAL A 93 -18.41 -7.35 1.29
C VAL A 93 -19.54 -7.80 2.21
N SER A 94 -19.58 -7.24 3.41
CA SER A 94 -20.66 -7.51 4.37
C SER A 94 -21.82 -6.55 4.12
N ASP A 95 -23.04 -7.04 4.26
CA ASP A 95 -24.27 -6.25 4.22
C ASP A 95 -25.03 -6.35 5.55
N PRO A 96 -24.54 -5.72 6.65
CA PRO A 96 -25.18 -5.83 7.95
C PRO A 96 -26.61 -5.28 7.97
N LEU A 97 -26.88 -4.29 7.11
CA LEU A 97 -28.18 -3.62 7.01
C LEU A 97 -29.13 -4.34 6.04
N LYS A 98 -28.70 -5.42 5.37
CA LYS A 98 -29.47 -6.20 4.39
C LYS A 98 -30.10 -5.33 3.30
N GLN A 99 -29.34 -4.36 2.80
CA GLN A 99 -29.78 -3.41 1.78
C GLN A 99 -29.63 -3.96 0.35
N GLY A 100 -29.16 -5.20 0.19
CA GLY A 100 -28.92 -5.82 -1.10
C GLY A 100 -27.59 -5.41 -1.71
N VAL A 101 -26.59 -5.11 -0.87
CA VAL A 101 -25.23 -4.80 -1.34
C VAL A 101 -24.63 -6.06 -1.96
N SER A 102 -24.02 -5.92 -3.14
CA SER A 102 -23.33 -7.04 -3.77
C SER A 102 -22.26 -7.59 -2.82
N PRO A 103 -22.20 -8.92 -2.62
CA PRO A 103 -21.15 -9.54 -1.80
C PRO A 103 -19.78 -9.51 -2.50
N TYR A 104 -19.74 -9.04 -3.75
CA TYR A 104 -18.56 -9.00 -4.60
C TYR A 104 -18.25 -7.58 -5.07
N GLU A 105 -16.97 -7.25 -5.07
CA GLU A 105 -16.43 -5.98 -5.55
C GLU A 105 -15.30 -6.21 -6.54
N ARG A 106 -15.06 -5.25 -7.43
CA ARG A 106 -13.86 -5.23 -8.29
C ARG A 106 -12.87 -4.24 -7.70
N ILE A 107 -11.63 -4.67 -7.50
CA ILE A 107 -10.54 -3.81 -7.01
C ILE A 107 -9.54 -3.58 -8.14
N GLU A 108 -9.01 -2.37 -8.21
CA GLU A 108 -7.95 -1.97 -9.12
C GLU A 108 -6.88 -1.19 -8.35
N TYR A 109 -5.62 -1.58 -8.51
CA TYR A 109 -4.48 -0.77 -8.09
C TYR A 109 -3.93 0.01 -9.28
N ARG A 110 -3.80 1.32 -9.10
CA ARG A 110 -3.32 2.24 -10.13
C ARG A 110 -2.24 3.16 -9.59
N TYR A 111 -1.09 3.15 -10.25
CA TYR A 111 0.00 4.07 -9.96
C TYR A 111 -0.13 5.35 -10.77
N ASP A 112 -0.03 6.50 -10.11
CA ASP A 112 0.07 7.82 -10.70
C ASP A 112 1.48 8.35 -10.43
N SER A 113 2.34 8.31 -11.46
CA SER A 113 3.73 8.76 -11.37
C SER A 113 3.88 10.28 -11.29
N ALA A 114 2.91 11.05 -11.79
CA ALA A 114 2.93 12.51 -11.71
C ALA A 114 2.66 12.97 -10.27
N GLN A 115 1.74 12.29 -9.58
CA GLN A 115 1.42 12.56 -8.17
C GLN A 115 2.28 11.76 -7.18
N LYS A 116 3.04 10.77 -7.66
CA LYS A 116 3.77 9.79 -6.83
C LYS A 116 2.85 9.08 -5.82
N LYS A 117 1.66 8.68 -6.27
CA LYS A 117 0.64 8.02 -5.44
C LYS A 117 0.20 6.70 -6.04
N VAL A 118 -0.09 5.74 -5.19
CA VAL A 118 -0.79 4.52 -5.56
C VAL A 118 -2.22 4.64 -5.06
N TYR A 119 -3.17 4.45 -5.95
CA TYR A 119 -4.59 4.44 -5.65
C TYR A 119 -5.11 3.02 -5.60
N ARG A 120 -5.99 2.78 -4.64
CA ARG A 120 -6.90 1.64 -4.62
C ARG A 120 -8.26 2.12 -5.08
N LEU A 121 -8.72 1.59 -6.20
CA LEU A 121 -10.02 1.88 -6.78
C LEU A 121 -10.96 0.71 -6.51
N LYS A 122 -12.15 1.02 -6.01
CA LYS A 122 -13.19 0.03 -5.68
C LYS A 122 -14.42 0.27 -6.54
N TYR A 123 -14.87 -0.78 -7.21
CA TYR A 123 -16.16 -0.83 -7.91
C TYR A 123 -17.09 -1.76 -7.15
N ALA A 124 -18.29 -1.26 -6.82
CA ALA A 124 -19.24 -1.96 -5.95
C ALA A 124 -19.83 -3.25 -6.54
N ASN A 125 -19.67 -3.48 -7.84
CA ASN A 125 -20.20 -4.65 -8.55
C ASN A 125 -19.17 -5.20 -9.54
N LEU A 126 -19.24 -6.51 -9.82
CA LEU A 126 -18.41 -7.14 -10.86
C LEU A 126 -18.94 -6.88 -12.28
N ASN A 127 -20.25 -6.72 -12.42
CA ASN A 127 -20.88 -6.33 -13.66
C ASN A 127 -21.02 -4.80 -13.64
N ILE A 128 -20.03 -4.14 -14.22
CA ILE A 128 -19.91 -2.70 -14.23
C ILE A 128 -20.58 -2.20 -15.51
N PRO A 129 -21.76 -1.55 -15.46
CA PRO A 129 -22.31 -0.91 -16.65
C PRO A 129 -21.36 0.20 -17.14
N ASN A 130 -21.44 0.53 -18.42
CA ASN A 130 -20.62 1.60 -19.00
C ASN A 130 -20.73 2.89 -18.13
N ARG A 131 -19.58 3.42 -17.69
CA ARG A 131 -19.41 4.70 -16.93
C ARG A 131 -19.67 4.68 -15.42
N VAL A 132 -19.50 3.57 -14.71
CA VAL A 132 -19.43 3.65 -13.23
C VAL A 132 -18.08 4.24 -12.81
N GLN A 133 -18.12 5.27 -11.97
CA GLN A 133 -16.93 5.85 -11.37
C GLN A 133 -16.54 5.06 -10.12
N PRO A 134 -15.28 4.59 -10.01
CA PRO A 134 -14.86 3.87 -8.82
C PRO A 134 -14.77 4.79 -7.61
N ILE A 135 -14.93 4.21 -6.42
CA ILE A 135 -14.56 4.85 -5.17
C ILE A 135 -13.04 4.76 -5.05
N SER A 136 -12.37 5.91 -5.09
CA SER A 136 -10.91 6.00 -5.03
C SER A 136 -10.44 6.29 -3.62
N SER A 137 -9.43 5.56 -3.16
CA SER A 137 -8.69 5.84 -1.93
C SER A 137 -7.18 5.83 -2.20
N THR A 138 -6.45 6.76 -1.60
CA THR A 138 -4.98 6.73 -1.62
C THR A 138 -4.51 5.55 -0.78
N LEU A 139 -3.71 4.67 -1.38
CA LEU A 139 -3.09 3.53 -0.70
C LEU A 139 -1.72 3.91 -0.15
N LEU A 140 -0.90 4.57 -0.97
CA LEU A 140 0.44 5.03 -0.61
C LEU A 140 0.71 6.39 -1.25
N GLU A 141 1.49 7.20 -0.56
CA GLU A 141 2.05 8.45 -1.05
C GLU A 141 3.58 8.37 -1.14
N ARG A 142 4.20 9.30 -1.87
CA ARG A 142 5.66 9.38 -2.04
C ARG A 142 6.26 8.11 -2.67
N VAL A 143 5.53 7.52 -3.61
CA VAL A 143 5.93 6.32 -4.34
C VAL A 143 6.67 6.73 -5.61
N ASP A 144 7.98 6.52 -5.62
CA ASP A 144 8.86 6.82 -6.75
C ASP A 144 8.78 5.75 -7.85
N GLN A 145 8.57 4.51 -7.46
CA GLN A 145 8.36 3.38 -8.37
C GLN A 145 7.30 2.44 -7.80
N PHE A 146 6.46 1.88 -8.66
CA PHE A 146 5.48 0.86 -8.30
C PHE A 146 5.29 -0.11 -9.46
N LYS A 147 5.51 -1.40 -9.21
CA LYS A 147 5.37 -2.46 -10.18
C LYS A 147 4.71 -3.67 -9.55
N ILE A 148 3.75 -4.26 -10.27
CA ILE A 148 3.14 -5.53 -9.89
C ILE A 148 3.51 -6.57 -10.95
N THR A 149 3.91 -7.74 -10.48
CA THR A 149 4.22 -8.91 -11.31
C THR A 149 3.40 -10.09 -10.80
N VAL A 150 2.83 -10.88 -11.70
CA VAL A 150 2.12 -12.12 -11.34
C VAL A 150 3.11 -13.28 -11.22
N LEU A 151 2.85 -14.23 -10.31
CA LEU A 151 3.67 -15.42 -10.08
C LEU A 151 2.88 -16.67 -10.46
N ASN A 152 3.29 -17.40 -11.51
CA ASN A 152 2.60 -18.62 -11.94
C ASN A 152 3.43 -19.61 -12.79
N PRO A 153 4.33 -20.43 -12.22
CA PRO A 153 5.23 -20.18 -11.10
C PRO A 153 6.35 -19.19 -11.45
N GLN A 154 6.51 -18.87 -12.74
CA GLN A 154 7.44 -17.84 -13.22
C GLN A 154 6.87 -16.44 -13.00
N GLU A 155 7.73 -15.43 -13.10
CA GLU A 155 7.33 -14.02 -13.07
C GLU A 155 6.73 -13.59 -14.42
N LEU A 156 5.52 -13.04 -14.36
CA LEU A 156 4.73 -12.63 -15.52
C LEU A 156 4.31 -11.17 -15.38
N THR A 157 4.54 -10.37 -16.42
CA THR A 157 4.14 -8.95 -16.47
C THR A 157 2.72 -8.74 -17.01
N GLN A 158 2.08 -9.82 -17.46
CA GLN A 158 0.71 -9.82 -17.94
C GLN A 158 -0.02 -11.06 -17.45
N TRP A 159 -1.31 -10.91 -17.19
CA TRP A 159 -2.19 -12.02 -16.82
C TRP A 159 -3.64 -11.71 -17.21
N PRO A 160 -4.42 -12.69 -17.68
CA PRO A 160 -4.03 -14.05 -18.06
C PRO A 160 -3.06 -14.09 -19.25
N GLU A 161 -2.27 -15.17 -19.36
CA GLU A 161 -1.40 -15.40 -20.51
C GLU A 161 -2.20 -16.02 -21.68
N ASN A 162 -1.88 -15.61 -22.91
CA ASN A 162 -2.30 -16.28 -24.15
C ASN A 162 -3.80 -16.64 -24.22
N ILE A 163 -4.68 -15.65 -24.07
CA ILE A 163 -6.12 -15.84 -24.22
C ILE A 163 -6.44 -16.08 -25.71
N SER A 164 -6.50 -17.35 -26.12
CA SER A 164 -6.86 -17.73 -27.50
C SER A 164 -8.31 -17.41 -27.85
N ASP A 165 -9.22 -17.49 -26.86
CA ASP A 165 -10.63 -17.12 -26.99
C ASP A 165 -11.02 -16.16 -25.84
N PRO A 166 -11.28 -14.88 -26.14
CA PRO A 166 -11.70 -13.87 -25.16
C PRO A 166 -13.00 -14.20 -24.41
N ASN A 167 -13.81 -15.15 -24.90
CA ASN A 167 -15.06 -15.56 -24.25
C ASN A 167 -14.94 -16.85 -23.45
N ASN A 168 -13.75 -17.47 -23.41
CA ASN A 168 -13.55 -18.70 -22.65
C ASN A 168 -13.54 -18.41 -21.13
N VAL A 169 -14.73 -18.52 -20.54
CA VAL A 169 -14.97 -18.29 -19.10
C VAL A 169 -14.07 -19.15 -18.22
N THR A 170 -13.68 -20.37 -18.65
CA THR A 170 -12.82 -21.24 -17.85
C THR A 170 -11.42 -20.66 -17.69
N GLU A 171 -10.85 -20.13 -18.77
CA GLU A 171 -9.53 -19.48 -18.74
C GLU A 171 -9.59 -18.16 -17.97
N LEU A 172 -10.64 -17.36 -18.19
CA LEU A 172 -10.83 -16.09 -17.49
C LEU A 172 -11.05 -16.25 -15.98
N LYS A 173 -11.46 -17.43 -15.49
CA LYS A 173 -11.60 -17.69 -14.05
C LYS A 173 -10.29 -18.09 -13.39
N LYS A 174 -9.24 -18.45 -14.14
CA LYS A 174 -7.96 -18.88 -13.55
C LYS A 174 -7.29 -17.75 -12.79
N LEU A 175 -6.84 -18.08 -11.58
CA LEU A 175 -6.03 -17.21 -10.75
C LEU A 175 -4.57 -17.71 -10.78
N PRO A 176 -3.59 -16.80 -10.74
CA PRO A 176 -2.18 -17.18 -10.61
C PRO A 176 -1.88 -17.63 -9.18
N LEU A 177 -0.72 -18.26 -8.97
CA LEU A 177 -0.28 -18.70 -7.62
C LEU A 177 -0.10 -17.52 -6.65
N GLY A 178 0.26 -16.35 -7.18
CA GLY A 178 0.49 -15.17 -6.37
C GLY A 178 0.77 -13.94 -7.22
N PHE A 179 1.12 -12.86 -6.54
CA PHE A 179 1.69 -11.68 -7.16
C PHE A 179 2.71 -11.04 -6.24
N LYS A 180 3.61 -10.29 -6.85
CA LYS A 180 4.70 -9.56 -6.22
C LYS A 180 4.50 -8.08 -6.47
N VAL A 181 4.63 -7.27 -5.43
CA VAL A 181 4.58 -5.82 -5.48
C VAL A 181 5.97 -5.29 -5.17
N GLN A 182 6.56 -4.56 -6.11
CA GLN A 182 7.85 -3.91 -5.95
C GLN A 182 7.62 -2.40 -5.94
N LEU A 183 8.13 -1.71 -4.93
CA LEU A 183 7.95 -0.28 -4.80
C LEU A 183 9.16 0.41 -4.18
N THR A 184 9.40 1.65 -4.62
CA THR A 184 10.39 2.53 -4.03
C THR A 184 9.66 3.69 -3.36
N VAL A 185 9.83 3.85 -2.06
CA VAL A 185 9.21 4.94 -1.27
C VAL A 185 10.30 5.69 -0.53
N ALA A 186 10.39 6.99 -0.77
CA ALA A 186 11.39 7.88 -0.15
C ALA A 186 12.84 7.33 -0.27
N GLY A 187 13.17 6.73 -1.42
CA GLY A 187 14.49 6.16 -1.69
C GLY A 187 14.77 4.79 -1.05
N THR A 188 13.79 4.16 -0.42
CA THR A 188 13.91 2.77 0.07
C THR A 188 13.11 1.83 -0.81
N ASP A 189 13.74 0.73 -1.22
CA ASP A 189 13.10 -0.32 -2.03
C ASP A 189 12.45 -1.38 -1.14
N TYR A 190 11.21 -1.75 -1.47
CA TYR A 190 10.45 -2.79 -0.80
C TYR A 190 9.94 -3.81 -1.81
N GLU A 191 9.92 -5.06 -1.38
CA GLU A 191 9.33 -6.17 -2.14
C GLU A 191 8.35 -6.94 -1.24
N TRP A 192 7.11 -7.05 -1.72
CA TRP A 192 6.02 -7.75 -1.03
C TRP A 192 5.50 -8.88 -1.91
N ILE A 193 5.32 -10.07 -1.33
CA ILE A 193 4.84 -11.26 -2.05
C ILE A 193 3.54 -11.73 -1.40
N TYR A 194 2.51 -11.89 -2.21
CA TYR A 194 1.19 -12.34 -1.80
C TYR A 194 0.83 -13.63 -2.51
N SER A 195 0.55 -14.68 -1.73
CA SER A 195 0.09 -15.98 -2.23
C SER A 195 -1.44 -16.04 -2.30
N LEU A 196 -1.97 -16.64 -3.36
CA LEU A 196 -3.40 -16.88 -3.54
C LEU A 196 -3.71 -18.34 -3.15
N LEU A 197 -4.37 -18.50 -2.01
CA LEU A 197 -4.55 -19.79 -1.30
C LEU A 197 -5.41 -20.84 -2.03
N ASN A 198 -6.04 -20.51 -3.15
CA ASN A 198 -7.11 -21.32 -3.78
C ASN A 198 -6.83 -21.79 -5.21
N THR A 199 -5.61 -21.66 -5.73
CA THR A 199 -5.30 -22.02 -7.13
C THR A 199 -5.39 -23.51 -7.42
N ASN A 200 -4.96 -24.38 -6.49
CA ASN A 200 -4.79 -25.81 -6.76
C ASN A 200 -6.07 -26.65 -6.62
N LYS A 201 -7.12 -26.15 -5.94
CA LYS A 201 -8.36 -26.92 -5.72
C LYS A 201 -9.32 -26.91 -6.91
N LEU A 202 -9.11 -26.05 -7.91
CA LEU A 202 -10.00 -25.95 -9.08
C LEU A 202 -9.64 -26.92 -10.20
N SER A 203 -8.42 -27.47 -10.22
CA SER A 203 -7.98 -28.46 -11.21
C SER A 203 -8.34 -29.90 -10.85
N GLU A 204 -8.56 -30.23 -9.57
CA GLU A 204 -8.80 -31.61 -9.13
C GLU A 204 -10.22 -32.13 -9.40
N ASN A 205 -11.20 -31.25 -9.65
CA ASN A 205 -12.59 -31.66 -9.88
C ASN A 205 -12.93 -32.08 -11.32
N LYS A 206 -11.92 -32.31 -12.19
CA LYS A 206 -12.13 -32.78 -13.58
C LYS A 206 -11.74 -34.25 -13.83
N THR A 207 -11.44 -35.01 -12.79
CA THR A 207 -11.26 -36.46 -12.90
C THR A 207 -12.28 -37.18 -12.01
N GLY A 208 -13.47 -37.37 -12.55
CA GLY A 208 -14.41 -38.38 -12.10
C GLY A 208 -14.83 -39.24 -13.32
N PRO A 209 -14.81 -40.57 -13.22
CA PRO A 209 -15.47 -41.45 -14.20
C PRO A 209 -16.99 -41.28 -14.16
#